data_AF-A0AA36N272-F1
#
_entry.id   AF-A0AA36N272-F1
#
_cell.length_a   1.000
_cell.length_b   1.000
_cell.length_c   1.000
_cell.angle_alpha   90.00
_cell.angle_beta   90.00
_cell.angle_gamma   90.00
#
_symmetry.space_group_name_H-M   'P 1'
#
loop_
_entity.id
_entity.type
_entity.pdbx_description
1 polymer ?
#
loop_
_entity_poly.entity_id
_entity_poly.type
_entity_poly.pdbx_seq_one_letter_code
_entity_poly.pdbx_strand_id
1 'polypeptide(L)'
;MARLKIRCSDPKAGKLQAELCESLAGKDAAFRDVFTALADASETFVSHFYGRLPFVLECGELVAKRWTLEDQLSLLRHESYEVYRSSKAERKPIQLKTGYTRFTHPAIGQVKAHSFMADESETPKLTEAAARQGLETGSWVISSGNSLSPNLAEVCQALQSSFQVPFVTTNVYISRLDSPVTAPLHTDRFDSFIMQTEGAKRWRIYATSQEVPSWPVLDAGMTDRGKAGDVLYLEKAGALLLDECLLPGDVVYLPRGFPHATSTFSTASLPGAAKSKYSTSLTVSLLLESVGLTVDKVLRCAAGMQEGCNERGQCFGAEEILMATPKHQQLRATLPIGFLASTVSPSLRAVSLGAEHQEVWVEAMVVKLMSLAKECGLVRWMAAGAGREAVLRRVLQHVWQSLPRATEWCKDRVYCTGCVLSQILPDQRHEVEEKALVEFPFYPEEGLMYAKSPSINSPVPTL
;
A
#
# COMPACT_ATOMS: atom_id res chain seq x y z
N MET A 1 -8.56 3.50 28.82
CA MET A 1 -9.20 3.50 27.48
C MET A 1 -8.62 4.60 26.63
N ALA A 2 -7.97 4.26 25.52
CA ALA A 2 -7.55 5.26 24.54
C ALA A 2 -8.81 5.89 23.93
N ARG A 3 -9.01 7.19 24.13
CA ARG A 3 -10.03 7.94 23.40
C ARG A 3 -9.50 8.14 21.98
N LEU A 4 -9.90 7.28 21.05
CA LEU A 4 -9.58 7.50 19.64
C LEU A 4 -10.16 8.83 19.21
N LYS A 5 -9.36 9.60 18.47
CA LYS A 5 -9.77 10.88 17.92
C LYS A 5 -9.42 10.95 16.43
N ILE A 6 -10.35 11.46 15.64
CA ILE A 6 -10.13 11.72 14.22
C ILE A 6 -9.82 13.20 14.04
N ARG A 7 -8.72 13.51 13.35
CA ARG A 7 -8.40 14.87 12.90
C ARG A 7 -8.57 14.95 11.38
N CYS A 8 -9.59 15.68 10.95
CA CYS A 8 -9.90 15.97 9.56
C CYS A 8 -10.85 17.16 9.52
N SER A 9 -10.80 17.98 8.48
CA SER A 9 -11.72 19.12 8.29
C SER A 9 -13.09 18.70 7.75
N ASP A 10 -13.24 17.45 7.28
CA ASP A 10 -14.49 16.94 6.71
C ASP A 10 -15.59 16.77 7.78
N PRO A 11 -16.83 17.22 7.55
CA PRO A 11 -17.93 17.09 8.50
C PRO A 11 -18.25 15.67 8.97
N LYS A 12 -17.93 14.63 8.17
CA LYS A 12 -18.15 13.23 8.53
C LYS A 12 -17.08 12.65 9.47
N ALA A 13 -16.03 13.40 9.79
CA ALA A 13 -15.02 12.98 10.75
C ALA A 13 -15.61 12.61 12.12
N GLY A 14 -16.60 13.38 12.60
CA GLY A 14 -17.29 13.08 13.86
C GLY A 14 -18.10 11.78 13.82
N LYS A 15 -18.73 11.47 12.68
CA LYS A 15 -19.46 10.22 12.48
C LYS A 15 -18.50 9.02 12.42
N LEU A 16 -17.40 9.14 11.68
CA LEU A 16 -16.33 8.13 11.66
C LEU A 16 -15.82 7.84 13.08
N GLN A 17 -15.50 8.89 13.85
CA GLN A 17 -15.03 8.72 15.22
C GLN A 17 -16.07 8.03 16.11
N ALA A 18 -17.35 8.37 15.98
CA ALA A 18 -18.42 7.75 16.75
C ALA A 18 -18.54 6.25 16.45
N GLU A 19 -18.54 5.86 15.17
CA GLU A 19 -18.60 4.45 14.74
C GLU A 19 -17.42 3.63 15.33
N LEU A 20 -16.21 4.19 15.33
CA LEU A 20 -15.03 3.53 15.90
C LEU A 20 -15.12 3.40 17.43
N CYS A 21 -15.48 4.47 18.11
CA CYS A 21 -15.61 4.47 19.57
C CYS A 21 -16.70 3.51 20.06
N GLU A 22 -17.82 3.42 19.33
CA GLU A 22 -18.89 2.46 19.63
C GLU A 22 -18.41 1.01 19.46
N SER A 23 -17.74 0.70 18.36
CA SER A 23 -17.20 -0.65 18.08
C SER A 23 -16.17 -1.13 19.12
N LEU A 24 -15.41 -0.19 19.67
CA LEU A 24 -14.35 -0.44 20.66
C LEU A 24 -14.80 -0.22 22.12
N ALA A 25 -16.06 0.16 22.34
CA ALA A 25 -16.58 0.38 23.68
C ALA A 25 -16.47 -0.89 24.54
N GLY A 26 -16.05 -0.72 25.79
CA GLY A 26 -15.84 -1.82 26.74
C GLY A 26 -14.63 -2.72 26.49
N LYS A 27 -13.80 -2.46 25.46
CA LYS A 27 -12.64 -3.28 25.11
C LYS A 27 -11.33 -2.57 25.45
N ASP A 28 -10.36 -3.30 25.98
CA ASP A 28 -8.96 -2.91 25.89
C ASP A 28 -8.47 -3.23 24.48
N ALA A 29 -8.75 -2.31 23.56
CA ALA A 29 -8.51 -2.50 22.13
C ALA A 29 -7.03 -2.79 21.83
N ALA A 30 -6.76 -3.92 21.18
CA ALA A 30 -5.46 -4.20 20.61
C ALA A 30 -5.25 -3.41 19.30
N PHE A 31 -4.01 -3.36 18.82
CA PHE A 31 -3.64 -2.69 17.58
C PHE A 31 -4.54 -3.09 16.40
N ARG A 32 -4.77 -4.39 16.23
CA ARG A 32 -5.62 -4.94 15.16
C ARG A 32 -7.08 -4.48 15.29
N ASP A 33 -7.61 -4.38 16.50
CA ASP A 33 -9.03 -4.07 16.72
C ASP A 33 -9.41 -2.70 16.16
N VAL A 34 -8.48 -1.74 16.19
CA VAL A 34 -8.67 -0.40 15.61
C VAL A 34 -8.90 -0.47 14.09
N PHE A 35 -8.09 -1.26 13.38
CA PHE A 35 -8.20 -1.41 11.93
C PHE A 35 -9.38 -2.31 11.55
N THR A 36 -9.71 -3.31 12.36
CA THR A 36 -10.94 -4.10 12.19
C THR A 36 -12.18 -3.22 12.38
N ALA A 37 -12.18 -2.30 13.35
CA ALA A 37 -13.28 -1.34 13.51
C ALA A 37 -13.41 -0.40 12.30
N LEU A 38 -12.30 0.06 11.72
CA LEU A 38 -12.31 0.83 10.47
C LEU A 38 -12.91 0.01 9.31
N ALA A 39 -12.48 -1.24 9.16
CA ALA A 39 -12.87 -2.10 8.05
C ALA A 39 -14.34 -2.57 8.13
N ASP A 40 -14.75 -3.10 9.28
CA ASP A 40 -16.02 -3.84 9.43
C ASP A 40 -17.14 -2.96 10.01
N ALA A 41 -16.80 -2.13 11.01
CA ALA A 41 -17.77 -1.37 11.76
C ALA A 41 -18.04 0.02 11.14
N SER A 42 -17.07 0.61 10.44
CA SER A 42 -17.23 1.95 9.89
C SER A 42 -17.70 1.98 8.43
N GLU A 43 -19.00 2.19 8.24
CA GLU A 43 -19.54 2.49 6.91
C GLU A 43 -19.04 3.84 6.40
N THR A 44 -18.82 4.80 7.31
CA THR A 44 -18.31 6.12 6.96
C THR A 44 -16.90 6.02 6.38
N PHE A 45 -16.02 5.17 6.93
CA PHE A 45 -14.70 4.94 6.36
C PHE A 45 -14.81 4.40 4.93
N VAL A 46 -15.55 3.30 4.73
CA VAL A 46 -15.68 2.61 3.44
C VAL A 46 -16.32 3.49 2.36
N SER A 47 -17.42 4.17 2.69
CA SER A 47 -18.21 4.93 1.72
C SER A 47 -17.69 6.34 1.45
N HIS A 48 -17.01 6.97 2.41
CA HIS A 48 -16.65 8.39 2.34
C HIS A 48 -15.15 8.67 2.34
N PHE A 49 -14.35 7.93 3.13
CA PHE A 49 -12.92 8.21 3.28
C PHE A 49 -12.05 7.35 2.37
N TYR A 50 -12.28 6.03 2.34
CA TYR A 50 -11.43 5.11 1.59
C TYR A 50 -11.40 5.48 0.09
N GLY A 51 -10.21 5.64 -0.46
CA GLY A 51 -9.92 6.05 -1.83
C GLY A 51 -10.24 7.53 -2.14
N ARG A 52 -10.62 8.35 -1.14
CA ARG A 52 -11.25 9.66 -1.36
C ARG A 52 -10.71 10.79 -0.50
N LEU A 53 -10.54 10.59 0.81
CA LEU A 53 -10.16 11.67 1.73
C LEU A 53 -9.16 11.17 2.78
N PRO A 54 -8.09 11.93 3.06
CA PRO A 54 -7.18 11.62 4.15
C PRO A 54 -7.76 12.05 5.50
N PHE A 55 -7.30 11.40 6.57
CA PHE A 55 -7.56 11.80 7.95
C PHE A 55 -6.43 11.31 8.86
N VAL A 56 -6.28 11.94 10.03
CA VAL A 56 -5.45 11.41 11.12
C VAL A 56 -6.34 10.68 12.14
N LEU A 57 -5.86 9.55 12.63
CA LEU A 57 -6.41 8.77 13.74
C LEU A 57 -5.39 8.71 14.88
N GLU A 58 -5.80 9.15 16.06
CA GLU A 58 -4.98 9.09 17.28
C GLU A 58 -5.08 7.70 17.94
N CYS A 59 -4.09 6.83 17.73
CA CYS A 59 -4.02 5.46 18.28
C CYS A 59 -3.18 5.35 19.57
N GLY A 60 -2.43 6.40 19.94
CA GLY A 60 -1.61 6.44 21.16
C GLY A 60 -0.58 5.32 21.25
N GLU A 61 -0.42 4.71 22.43
CA GLU A 61 0.58 3.66 22.70
C GLU A 61 0.41 2.38 21.87
N LEU A 62 -0.73 2.19 21.19
CA LEU A 62 -0.88 1.06 20.26
C LEU A 62 0.09 1.15 19.08
N VAL A 63 0.43 2.37 18.69
CA VAL A 63 1.30 2.70 17.54
C VAL A 63 2.64 3.28 17.99
N ALA A 64 2.67 4.06 19.07
CA ALA A 64 3.89 4.66 19.55
C ALA A 64 4.98 3.59 19.81
N LYS A 65 6.21 3.88 19.37
CA LYS A 65 7.41 3.03 19.54
C LYS A 65 7.30 1.62 18.96
N ARG A 66 6.34 1.33 18.07
CA ARG A 66 6.28 0.03 17.37
C ARG A 66 7.52 -0.25 16.52
N TRP A 67 8.17 0.80 16.07
CA TRP A 67 9.45 0.75 15.37
C TRP A 67 10.20 2.05 15.59
N THR A 68 11.49 1.98 15.92
CA THR A 68 12.34 3.13 16.19
C THR A 68 13.63 3.05 15.39
N LEU A 69 14.46 4.09 15.45
CA LEU A 69 15.82 4.02 14.90
C LEU A 69 16.63 2.86 15.49
N GLU A 70 16.50 2.56 16.79
CA GLU A 70 17.26 1.48 17.39
C GLU A 70 16.87 0.11 16.82
N ASP A 71 15.57 -0.11 16.59
CA ASP A 71 15.08 -1.32 15.93
C ASP A 71 15.61 -1.43 14.49
N GLN A 72 15.68 -0.32 13.77
CA GLN A 72 16.21 -0.32 12.40
C GLN A 72 17.72 -0.57 12.35
N LEU A 73 18.48 -0.02 13.29
CA LEU A 73 19.91 -0.29 13.41
C LEU A 73 20.18 -1.74 13.81
N SER A 74 19.31 -2.34 14.62
CA SER A 74 19.44 -3.73 15.02
C SER A 74 19.34 -4.70 13.83
N LEU A 75 18.69 -4.32 12.71
CA LEU A 75 18.70 -5.10 11.47
C LEU A 75 20.10 -5.32 10.89
N LEU A 76 21.09 -4.51 11.27
CA LEU A 76 22.48 -4.67 10.83
C LEU A 76 23.28 -5.62 11.74
N ARG A 77 22.64 -6.18 12.79
CA ARG A 77 23.26 -7.04 13.80
C ARG A 77 22.79 -8.49 13.65
N HIS A 78 23.72 -9.44 13.69
CA HIS A 78 23.40 -10.87 13.57
C HIS A 78 22.47 -11.38 14.66
N GLU A 79 22.68 -10.91 15.88
CA GLU A 79 21.90 -11.30 17.05
C GLU A 79 20.43 -10.93 16.96
N SER A 80 20.02 -10.08 16.01
CA SER A 80 18.61 -9.73 15.78
C SER A 80 17.84 -10.83 15.06
N TYR A 81 18.50 -11.79 14.41
CA TYR A 81 17.85 -12.82 13.60
C TYR A 81 18.07 -14.23 14.14
N GLU A 82 16.98 -14.97 14.28
CA GLU A 82 16.99 -16.33 14.82
C GLU A 82 17.86 -17.30 14.01
N VAL A 83 17.85 -17.18 12.67
CA VAL A 83 18.65 -18.01 11.76
C VAL A 83 20.16 -17.95 12.03
N TYR A 84 20.65 -16.85 12.62
CA TYR A 84 22.06 -16.70 13.00
C TYR A 84 22.35 -17.14 14.45
N ARG A 85 21.33 -17.31 15.30
CA ARG A 85 21.49 -17.81 16.66
C ARG A 85 21.67 -19.33 16.69
N SER A 86 21.05 -20.04 15.76
CA SER A 86 21.11 -21.50 15.64
C SER A 86 22.27 -22.02 14.78
N SER A 87 22.94 -21.14 14.03
CA SER A 87 24.03 -21.49 13.11
C SER A 87 25.41 -21.25 13.72
N LYS A 88 26.32 -22.24 13.58
CA LYS A 88 27.77 -22.11 13.89
C LYS A 88 28.59 -21.47 12.75
N ALA A 89 27.95 -21.07 11.64
CA ALA A 89 28.64 -20.50 10.50
C ALA A 89 29.30 -19.14 10.83
N GLU A 90 30.38 -18.82 10.12
CA GLU A 90 31.00 -17.49 10.18
C GLU A 90 29.95 -16.39 9.97
N ARG A 91 29.85 -15.50 10.96
CA ARG A 91 28.98 -14.32 10.94
C ARG A 91 29.55 -13.27 9.98
N LYS A 92 29.29 -13.44 8.68
CA LYS A 92 29.56 -12.40 7.67
C LYS A 92 28.59 -11.24 7.87
N PRO A 93 29.01 -9.97 7.88
CA PRO A 93 28.13 -8.83 8.10
C PRO A 93 26.87 -8.86 7.22
N ILE A 94 25.71 -8.58 7.82
CA ILE A 94 24.42 -8.47 7.14
C ILE A 94 24.51 -7.37 6.08
N GLN A 95 24.19 -7.71 4.85
CA GLN A 95 24.15 -6.78 3.72
C GLN A 95 22.76 -6.77 3.13
N LEU A 96 21.95 -5.81 3.60
CA LEU A 96 20.67 -5.52 2.96
C LEU A 96 20.94 -5.06 1.52
N LYS A 97 20.32 -5.74 0.55
CA LYS A 97 20.53 -5.48 -0.89
C LYS A 97 20.17 -4.06 -1.28
N THR A 98 20.89 -3.56 -2.29
CA THR A 98 20.63 -2.29 -2.97
C THR A 98 19.20 -2.27 -3.54
N GLY A 99 18.56 -1.09 -3.54
CA GLY A 99 17.15 -0.90 -3.94
C GLY A 99 16.13 -1.00 -2.79
N TYR A 100 16.39 -1.85 -1.79
CA TYR A 100 15.50 -2.03 -0.63
C TYR A 100 15.93 -1.28 0.62
N THR A 101 17.22 -0.94 0.73
CA THR A 101 17.73 -0.01 1.73
C THR A 101 18.45 1.12 1.02
N ARG A 102 18.23 2.36 1.46
CA ARG A 102 18.80 3.55 0.81
C ARG A 102 18.73 4.79 1.68
N PHE A 103 19.54 5.78 1.32
CA PHE A 103 19.42 7.14 1.83
C PHE A 103 18.83 8.04 0.75
N THR A 104 17.92 8.93 1.13
CA THR A 104 17.46 9.98 0.21
C THR A 104 18.62 10.92 -0.10
N HIS A 105 18.71 11.39 -1.35
CA HIS A 105 19.73 12.35 -1.76
C HIS A 105 19.76 13.59 -0.84
N PRO A 106 20.94 14.04 -0.36
CA PRO A 106 21.04 15.16 0.60
C PRO A 106 20.40 16.48 0.15
N ALA A 107 20.36 16.73 -1.16
CA ALA A 107 19.74 17.94 -1.71
C ALA A 107 18.21 17.98 -1.56
N ILE A 108 17.55 16.84 -1.28
CA ILE A 108 16.10 16.81 -0.99
C ILE A 108 15.79 17.74 0.17
N GLY A 109 16.63 17.76 1.21
CA GLY A 109 16.48 18.63 2.37
C GLY A 109 16.86 20.10 2.11
N GLN A 110 17.24 20.48 0.89
CA GLN A 110 17.70 21.84 0.58
C GLN A 110 16.76 22.57 -0.39
N VAL A 111 16.03 21.84 -1.24
CA VAL A 111 15.24 22.41 -2.33
C VAL A 111 13.81 21.87 -2.30
N LYS A 112 12.82 22.75 -2.51
CA LYS A 112 11.39 22.39 -2.50
C LYS A 112 10.92 21.62 -3.75
N ALA A 113 11.67 21.67 -4.84
CA ALA A 113 11.33 21.12 -6.16
C ALA A 113 12.30 20.02 -6.61
N HIS A 114 12.64 19.10 -5.70
CA HIS A 114 13.45 17.92 -6.01
C HIS A 114 12.53 16.71 -6.23
N SER A 115 12.92 15.77 -7.08
CA SER A 115 12.23 14.47 -7.18
C SER A 115 12.58 13.62 -5.96
N PHE A 116 11.60 12.97 -5.33
CA PHE A 116 11.90 11.89 -4.39
C PHE A 116 12.63 10.79 -5.16
N MET A 117 13.60 10.09 -4.56
CA MET A 117 14.25 8.95 -5.25
C MET A 117 14.99 9.30 -6.56
N ALA A 118 15.50 10.53 -6.73
CA ALA A 118 16.15 10.95 -7.98
C ALA A 118 17.56 10.39 -8.20
N ASP A 119 18.20 9.87 -7.15
CA ASP A 119 19.56 9.35 -7.19
C ASP A 119 19.66 8.15 -6.24
N GLU A 120 19.64 6.94 -6.80
CA GLU A 120 19.84 5.71 -6.06
C GLU A 120 21.34 5.40 -6.06
N SER A 121 22.08 5.96 -5.11
CA SER A 121 23.43 5.48 -4.86
C SER A 121 23.35 4.06 -4.30
N GLU A 122 24.08 3.11 -4.88
CA GLU A 122 24.33 1.84 -4.20
C GLU A 122 24.82 2.13 -2.78
N THR A 123 24.25 1.46 -1.79
CA THR A 123 24.75 1.55 -0.41
C THR A 123 25.72 0.38 -0.22
N PRO A 124 27.02 0.52 -0.50
CA PRO A 124 27.97 -0.53 -0.17
C PRO A 124 27.96 -0.73 1.35
N LYS A 125 27.94 -2.01 1.78
CA LYS A 125 28.09 -2.47 3.18
C LYS A 125 27.64 -1.45 4.23
N LEU A 126 26.33 -1.38 4.48
CA LEU A 126 25.77 -0.48 5.48
C LEU A 126 26.14 -0.94 6.91
N THR A 127 27.02 -0.21 7.57
CA THR A 127 27.30 -0.35 9.01
C THR A 127 26.42 0.62 9.81
N GLU A 128 26.26 0.41 11.12
CA GLU A 128 25.53 1.36 11.98
C GLU A 128 26.15 2.77 11.95
N ALA A 129 27.48 2.87 11.95
CA ALA A 129 28.17 4.16 11.88
C ALA A 129 27.86 4.89 10.57
N ALA A 130 27.90 4.17 9.44
CA ALA A 130 27.53 4.71 8.13
C ALA A 130 26.05 5.10 8.09
N ALA A 131 25.17 4.32 8.71
CA ALA A 131 23.74 4.63 8.75
C ALA A 131 23.45 5.92 9.53
N ARG A 132 24.10 6.08 10.69
CA ARG A 132 24.00 7.32 11.48
C ARG A 132 24.56 8.53 10.72
N GLN A 133 25.68 8.37 10.03
CA GLN A 133 26.26 9.44 9.20
C GLN A 133 25.31 9.83 8.04
N GLY A 134 24.72 8.86 7.36
CA GLY A 134 23.75 9.13 6.28
C GLY A 134 22.52 9.89 6.78
N LEU A 135 22.03 9.59 7.99
CA LEU A 135 20.90 10.27 8.60
C LEU A 135 21.16 11.75 8.95
N GLU A 136 22.42 12.20 9.06
CA GLU A 136 22.69 13.63 9.31
C GLU A 136 22.33 14.51 8.10
N THR A 137 22.27 13.94 6.90
CA THR A 137 22.02 14.71 5.67
C THR A 137 20.85 14.19 4.84
N GLY A 138 20.34 12.99 5.11
CA GLY A 138 19.22 12.38 4.40
C GLY A 138 18.28 11.60 5.31
N SER A 139 17.33 10.91 4.69
CA SER A 139 16.42 9.97 5.34
C SER A 139 16.80 8.54 4.97
N TRP A 140 16.89 7.66 5.96
CA TRP A 140 17.08 6.23 5.73
C TRP A 140 15.73 5.59 5.44
N VAL A 141 15.60 5.01 4.25
CA VAL A 141 14.40 4.30 3.80
C VAL A 141 14.70 2.81 3.70
N ILE A 142 13.82 2.01 4.30
CA ILE A 142 13.74 0.57 4.03
C ILE A 142 12.41 0.29 3.35
N SER A 143 12.48 -0.30 2.16
CA SER A 143 11.32 -0.87 1.48
C SER A 143 11.04 -2.26 2.04
N SER A 144 9.77 -2.65 2.12
CA SER A 144 9.37 -4.02 2.44
C SER A 144 9.93 -4.59 3.76
N GLY A 145 9.99 -3.75 4.80
CA GLY A 145 10.52 -4.13 6.12
C GLY A 145 9.82 -5.33 6.79
N ASN A 146 8.61 -5.69 6.34
CA ASN A 146 7.89 -6.91 6.76
C ASN A 146 8.62 -8.22 6.43
N SER A 147 9.51 -8.26 5.44
CA SER A 147 10.35 -9.44 5.21
C SER A 147 11.63 -9.44 6.05
N LEU A 148 11.97 -8.32 6.69
CA LEU A 148 13.15 -8.23 7.56
C LEU A 148 12.84 -8.47 9.04
N SER A 149 11.68 -8.03 9.54
CA SER A 149 11.40 -7.98 10.98
C SER A 149 10.04 -8.57 11.37
N PRO A 150 9.99 -9.52 12.33
CA PRO A 150 8.73 -10.09 12.82
C PRO A 150 7.75 -9.03 13.32
N ASN A 151 8.25 -7.99 13.98
CA ASN A 151 7.42 -6.91 14.48
C ASN A 151 6.76 -6.12 13.34
N LEU A 152 7.46 -5.90 12.22
CA LEU A 152 6.90 -5.24 11.04
C LEU A 152 5.95 -6.17 10.27
N ALA A 153 6.26 -7.47 10.23
CA ALA A 153 5.38 -8.48 9.67
C ALA A 153 4.05 -8.58 10.43
N GLU A 154 4.06 -8.49 11.76
CA GLU A 154 2.86 -8.47 12.59
C GLU A 154 1.98 -7.25 12.30
N VAL A 155 2.58 -6.07 12.08
CA VAL A 155 1.85 -4.87 11.65
C VAL A 155 1.16 -5.10 10.31
N CYS A 156 1.86 -5.65 9.30
CA CYS A 156 1.25 -6.00 8.01
C CYS A 156 0.13 -7.02 8.17
N GLN A 157 0.35 -8.10 8.93
CA GLN A 157 -0.64 -9.16 9.14
C GLN A 157 -1.90 -8.67 9.85
N ALA A 158 -1.77 -7.74 10.78
CA ALA A 158 -2.91 -7.11 11.43
C ALA A 158 -3.78 -6.38 10.39
N LEU A 159 -3.19 -5.56 9.52
CA LEU A 159 -3.94 -4.87 8.46
C LEU A 159 -4.46 -5.83 7.38
N GLN A 160 -3.68 -6.83 7.00
CA GLN A 160 -4.08 -7.89 6.06
C GLN A 160 -5.36 -8.58 6.55
N SER A 161 -5.38 -8.97 7.82
CA SER A 161 -6.53 -9.63 8.45
C SER A 161 -7.70 -8.68 8.64
N SER A 162 -7.45 -7.45 9.13
CA SER A 162 -8.51 -6.46 9.38
C SER A 162 -9.23 -6.03 8.10
N PHE A 163 -8.48 -5.77 7.03
CA PHE A 163 -9.07 -5.38 5.74
C PHE A 163 -9.44 -6.59 4.87
N GLN A 164 -9.05 -7.81 5.26
CA GLN A 164 -9.23 -9.03 4.47
C GLN A 164 -8.73 -8.87 3.04
N VAL A 165 -7.55 -8.25 2.89
CA VAL A 165 -6.86 -8.08 1.61
C VAL A 165 -5.61 -8.94 1.59
N PRO A 166 -5.23 -9.52 0.45
CA PRO A 166 -4.21 -10.55 0.43
C PRO A 166 -2.80 -10.00 0.68
N PHE A 167 -2.45 -8.83 0.14
CA PHE A 167 -1.06 -8.35 0.14
C PHE A 167 -0.94 -6.99 0.83
N VAL A 168 -0.11 -6.94 1.88
CA VAL A 168 0.21 -5.72 2.64
C VAL A 168 1.72 -5.64 2.83
N THR A 169 2.31 -4.47 2.59
CA THR A 169 3.75 -4.24 2.78
C THR A 169 3.98 -3.05 3.69
N THR A 170 5.14 -2.98 4.34
CA THR A 170 5.54 -1.85 5.16
C THR A 170 6.87 -1.29 4.70
N ASN A 171 6.88 0.01 4.38
CA ASN A 171 8.12 0.77 4.22
C ASN A 171 8.41 1.56 5.51
N VAL A 172 9.69 1.73 5.84
CA VAL A 172 10.15 2.49 7.00
C VAL A 172 10.90 3.73 6.55
N TYR A 173 10.59 4.87 7.14
CA TYR A 173 11.24 6.15 6.85
C TYR A 173 11.76 6.78 8.13
N ILE A 174 13.08 6.90 8.25
CA ILE A 174 13.73 7.60 9.35
C ILE A 174 14.40 8.85 8.83
N SER A 175 14.10 9.98 9.44
CA SER A 175 14.70 11.27 9.12
C SER A 175 15.15 11.96 10.40
N ARG A 176 16.24 12.73 10.33
CA ARG A 176 16.60 13.63 11.43
C ARG A 176 15.52 14.70 11.63
N LEU A 177 15.31 15.13 12.88
CA LEU A 177 14.46 16.28 13.17
C LEU A 177 15.05 17.58 12.62
N ASP A 178 14.18 18.57 12.42
CA ASP A 178 14.49 19.90 11.89
C ASP A 178 14.94 19.92 10.42
N SER A 179 14.58 18.90 9.63
CA SER A 179 14.75 18.92 8.17
C SER A 179 13.60 19.66 7.48
N PRO A 180 13.87 20.66 6.61
CA PRO A 180 12.83 21.41 5.88
C PRO A 180 12.05 20.54 4.89
N VAL A 181 12.64 19.46 4.39
CA VAL A 181 11.99 18.49 3.51
C VAL A 181 12.56 17.10 3.81
N THR A 182 11.67 16.15 4.11
CA THR A 182 12.03 14.73 4.25
C THR A 182 11.54 13.89 3.08
N ALA A 183 10.42 14.29 2.48
CA ALA A 183 10.02 13.85 1.15
C ALA A 183 9.40 15.05 0.41
N PRO A 184 9.87 15.38 -0.80
CA PRO A 184 9.31 16.45 -1.60
C PRO A 184 7.90 16.06 -2.07
N LEU A 185 7.20 16.96 -2.79
CA LEU A 185 5.85 16.67 -3.27
C LEU A 185 5.87 15.50 -4.26
N HIS A 186 5.13 14.43 -3.94
CA HIS A 186 5.04 13.23 -4.76
C HIS A 186 3.71 12.52 -4.55
N THR A 187 3.44 11.48 -5.34
CA THR A 187 2.30 10.57 -5.14
C THR A 187 2.78 9.14 -4.97
N ASP A 188 1.91 8.30 -4.42
CA ASP A 188 2.10 6.85 -4.34
C ASP A 188 0.97 6.11 -5.05
N ARG A 189 1.26 4.89 -5.51
CA ARG A 189 0.30 3.99 -6.14
C ARG A 189 -0.45 3.09 -5.14
N PHE A 190 -0.41 3.37 -3.84
CA PHE A 190 -1.06 2.51 -2.85
C PHE A 190 -1.92 3.31 -1.88
N ASP A 191 -2.97 2.68 -1.38
CA ASP A 191 -3.69 3.15 -0.21
C ASP A 191 -2.86 2.77 1.02
N SER A 192 -2.52 3.77 1.84
CA SER A 192 -1.52 3.60 2.90
C SER A 192 -1.99 4.10 4.25
N PHE A 193 -1.54 3.42 5.30
CA PHE A 193 -1.64 3.86 6.68
C PHE A 193 -0.25 4.24 7.18
N ILE A 194 -0.03 5.54 7.38
CA ILE A 194 1.24 6.06 7.86
C ILE A 194 1.20 6.14 9.37
N MET A 195 2.02 5.37 10.04
CA MET A 195 2.07 5.28 11.50
C MET A 195 3.30 6.04 12.00
N GLN A 196 3.10 7.11 12.75
CA GLN A 196 4.19 7.85 13.39
C GLN A 196 4.58 7.10 14.67
N THR A 197 5.80 6.58 14.73
CA THR A 197 6.24 5.69 15.82
C THR A 197 7.26 6.36 16.74
N GLU A 198 8.03 7.32 16.24
CA GLU A 198 9.08 8.02 17.00
C GLU A 198 9.22 9.47 16.52
N GLY A 199 9.47 10.43 17.41
CA GLY A 199 9.64 11.84 17.05
C GLY A 199 8.39 12.46 16.43
N ALA A 200 8.55 13.40 15.50
CA ALA A 200 7.42 14.09 14.88
C ALA A 200 7.67 14.46 13.42
N LYS A 201 6.63 14.38 12.58
CA LYS A 201 6.68 14.68 11.15
C LYS A 201 5.44 15.46 10.71
N ARG A 202 5.64 16.57 10.02
CA ARG A 202 4.55 17.33 9.39
C ARG A 202 4.21 16.71 8.05
N TRP A 203 2.93 16.44 7.85
CA TRP A 203 2.35 15.90 6.63
C TRP A 203 1.44 16.94 6.00
N ARG A 204 1.68 17.23 4.71
CA ARG A 204 0.78 18.01 3.87
C ARG A 204 0.26 17.12 2.76
N ILE A 205 -1.05 16.94 2.69
CA ILE A 205 -1.73 16.11 1.70
C ILE A 205 -2.70 16.98 0.92
N TYR A 206 -2.63 16.90 -0.39
CA TYR A 206 -3.41 17.67 -1.33
C TYR A 206 -4.40 16.76 -2.06
N ALA A 207 -5.49 17.34 -2.54
CA ALA A 207 -6.41 16.68 -3.43
C ALA A 207 -5.73 16.34 -4.75
N THR A 208 -6.27 15.35 -5.44
CA THR A 208 -5.90 15.05 -6.82
C THR A 208 -6.43 16.14 -7.77
N SER A 209 -5.92 16.14 -9.00
CA SER A 209 -6.33 17.06 -10.06
C SER A 209 -6.44 16.32 -11.39
N GLN A 210 -6.81 17.03 -12.46
CA GLN A 210 -6.76 16.43 -13.80
C GLN A 210 -5.32 16.08 -14.23
N GLU A 211 -4.33 16.85 -13.79
CA GLU A 211 -2.91 16.64 -14.12
C GLU A 211 -2.23 15.61 -13.20
N VAL A 212 -2.82 15.38 -12.02
CA VAL A 212 -2.39 14.37 -11.05
C VAL A 212 -3.60 13.55 -10.62
N PRO A 213 -4.08 12.64 -11.49
CA PRO A 213 -5.30 11.89 -11.25
C PRO A 213 -5.13 10.88 -10.11
N SER A 214 -6.21 10.66 -9.35
CA SER A 214 -6.31 9.58 -8.37
C SER A 214 -6.28 8.21 -9.02
N TRP A 215 -5.92 7.22 -8.22
CA TRP A 215 -5.93 5.81 -8.61
C TRP A 215 -5.07 5.52 -9.86
N PRO A 216 -3.78 5.89 -9.91
CA PRO A 216 -2.89 5.43 -10.97
C PRO A 216 -2.92 3.91 -11.12
N VAL A 217 -2.70 3.44 -12.34
CA VAL A 217 -2.56 2.03 -12.76
C VAL A 217 -1.31 1.95 -13.64
N LEU A 218 -0.26 1.28 -13.15
CA LEU A 218 1.09 1.42 -13.70
C LEU A 218 1.19 1.01 -15.18
N ASP A 219 0.64 -0.16 -15.53
CA ASP A 219 0.72 -0.69 -16.89
C ASP A 219 -0.28 -0.04 -17.87
N ALA A 220 -1.12 0.87 -17.39
CA ALA A 220 -1.92 1.78 -18.22
C ALA A 220 -1.16 3.09 -18.51
N GLY A 221 0.14 3.15 -18.22
CA GLY A 221 0.97 4.35 -18.39
C GLY A 221 0.74 5.42 -17.33
N MET A 222 0.12 5.06 -16.20
CA MET A 222 -0.15 5.98 -15.10
C MET A 222 0.76 5.68 -13.91
N THR A 223 1.83 6.45 -13.77
CA THR A 223 2.84 6.27 -12.71
C THR A 223 2.52 7.06 -11.45
N ASP A 224 3.24 6.74 -10.37
CA ASP A 224 3.50 7.75 -9.34
C ASP A 224 4.24 8.96 -9.93
N ARG A 225 4.06 10.10 -9.27
CA ARG A 225 4.58 11.40 -9.67
C ARG A 225 5.53 11.93 -8.60
N GLY A 226 6.44 12.82 -8.97
CA GLY A 226 7.42 13.39 -8.04
C GLY A 226 8.53 12.39 -7.65
N LYS A 227 8.78 11.36 -8.46
CA LYS A 227 9.76 10.29 -8.19
C LYS A 227 10.64 9.98 -9.40
N ALA A 228 11.81 9.39 -9.15
CA ALA A 228 12.70 8.84 -10.18
C ALA A 228 13.00 9.83 -11.34
N GLY A 229 13.18 11.12 -11.01
CA GLY A 229 13.47 12.19 -11.96
C GLY A 229 12.24 13.01 -12.39
N ASP A 230 11.02 12.53 -12.17
CA ASP A 230 9.81 13.34 -12.34
C ASP A 230 9.67 14.33 -11.17
N VAL A 231 9.50 15.61 -11.49
CA VAL A 231 9.28 16.67 -10.51
C VAL A 231 7.81 17.06 -10.52
N LEU A 232 7.13 16.85 -9.40
CA LEU A 232 5.75 17.29 -9.23
C LEU A 232 5.71 18.68 -8.59
N TYR A 233 5.21 19.65 -9.35
CA TYR A 233 5.03 21.03 -8.90
C TYR A 233 3.69 21.20 -8.18
N LEU A 234 3.67 22.07 -7.16
CA LEU A 234 2.49 22.26 -6.29
C LEU A 234 1.27 22.77 -7.06
N GLU A 235 1.48 23.57 -8.10
CA GLU A 235 0.44 24.14 -8.95
C GLU A 235 -0.34 23.06 -9.73
N LYS A 236 0.22 21.86 -9.82
CA LYS A 236 -0.42 20.68 -10.43
C LYS A 236 -1.27 19.90 -9.45
N ALA A 237 -1.08 20.07 -8.15
CA ALA A 237 -1.89 19.44 -7.13
C ALA A 237 -3.22 20.17 -6.93
N GLY A 238 -4.20 19.49 -6.34
CA GLY A 238 -5.45 20.10 -5.92
C GLY A 238 -5.34 20.86 -4.59
N ALA A 239 -6.49 21.15 -3.98
CA ALA A 239 -6.56 21.86 -2.70
C ALA A 239 -5.85 21.11 -1.57
N LEU A 240 -5.27 21.84 -0.60
CA LEU A 240 -4.72 21.25 0.62
C LEU A 240 -5.86 20.63 1.45
N LEU A 241 -5.82 19.33 1.68
CA LEU A 241 -6.83 18.58 2.42
C LEU A 241 -6.44 18.36 3.88
N LEU A 242 -5.14 18.20 4.14
CA LEU A 242 -4.61 17.91 5.47
C LEU A 242 -3.23 18.54 5.64
N ASP A 243 -3.02 19.22 6.77
CA ASP A 243 -1.74 19.82 7.17
C ASP A 243 -1.56 19.65 8.67
N GLU A 244 -0.95 18.53 9.06
CA GLU A 244 -0.90 18.07 10.45
C GLU A 244 0.52 17.67 10.84
N CYS A 245 0.90 17.96 12.07
CA CYS A 245 2.12 17.43 12.68
C CYS A 245 1.77 16.13 13.42
N LEU A 246 2.26 15.00 12.92
CA LEU A 246 2.08 13.70 13.55
C LEU A 246 3.04 13.53 14.71
N LEU A 247 2.52 12.99 15.81
CA LEU A 247 3.25 12.59 17.01
C LEU A 247 3.22 11.07 17.17
N PRO A 248 4.08 10.46 18.01
CA PRO A 248 4.09 9.02 18.21
C PRO A 248 2.71 8.53 18.66
N GLY A 249 2.13 7.62 17.89
CA GLY A 249 0.77 7.13 18.11
C GLY A 249 -0.26 7.61 17.09
N ASP A 250 0.06 8.63 16.30
CA ASP A 250 -0.81 9.08 15.20
C ASP A 250 -0.70 8.16 13.98
N VAL A 251 -1.84 7.94 13.31
CA VAL A 251 -1.93 7.22 12.04
C VAL A 251 -2.62 8.10 11.00
N VAL A 252 -2.01 8.31 9.84
CA VAL A 252 -2.67 8.95 8.69
C VAL A 252 -3.16 7.89 7.74
N TYR A 253 -4.42 7.95 7.34
CA TYR A 253 -4.87 7.29 6.12
C TYR A 253 -4.59 8.19 4.91
N LEU A 254 -3.81 7.69 3.95
CA LEU A 254 -3.45 8.35 2.71
C LEU A 254 -4.05 7.57 1.52
N PRO A 255 -5.02 8.14 0.80
CA PRO A 255 -5.59 7.46 -0.36
C PRO A 255 -4.60 7.38 -1.53
N ARG A 256 -4.71 6.31 -2.32
CA ARG A 256 -3.86 6.11 -3.52
C ARG A 256 -3.91 7.31 -4.48
N GLY A 257 -2.73 7.80 -4.87
CA GLY A 257 -2.54 8.84 -5.89
C GLY A 257 -2.60 10.27 -5.36
N PHE A 258 -2.79 10.47 -4.05
CA PHE A 258 -2.90 11.82 -3.47
C PHE A 258 -1.52 12.48 -3.34
N PRO A 259 -1.32 13.69 -3.89
CA PRO A 259 -0.06 14.42 -3.73
C PRO A 259 0.21 14.72 -2.28
N HIS A 260 1.42 14.47 -1.82
CA HIS A 260 1.81 14.73 -0.44
C HIS A 260 3.30 15.07 -0.32
N ALA A 261 3.62 15.80 0.75
CA ALA A 261 4.98 16.20 1.09
C ALA A 261 5.17 16.17 2.61
N THR A 262 6.40 15.87 3.04
CA THR A 262 6.72 15.74 4.46
C THR A 262 7.95 16.56 4.86
N SER A 263 7.96 17.00 6.11
CA SER A 263 9.09 17.71 6.73
C SER A 263 9.14 17.43 8.23
N THR A 264 10.32 17.52 8.83
CA THR A 264 10.51 17.48 10.29
C THR A 264 10.89 18.87 10.84
N PHE A 265 10.76 19.91 10.02
CA PHE A 265 11.13 21.28 10.38
C PHE A 265 10.27 21.85 11.50
N SER A 266 10.92 22.37 12.54
CA SER A 266 10.27 22.99 13.68
C SER A 266 9.27 22.06 14.39
N THR A 267 9.47 20.74 14.30
CA THR A 267 8.63 19.75 15.00
C THR A 267 9.24 19.28 16.32
N ALA A 268 10.53 19.53 16.55
CA ALA A 268 11.25 19.09 17.76
C ALA A 268 10.70 19.67 19.06
N SER A 269 10.11 20.87 19.01
CA SER A 269 9.50 21.55 20.16
C SER A 269 8.08 21.08 20.48
N LEU A 270 7.48 20.21 19.67
CA LEU A 270 6.12 19.74 19.91
C LEU A 270 6.05 18.82 21.15
N PRO A 271 5.01 18.95 21.99
CA PRO A 271 4.79 18.02 23.10
C PRO A 271 4.71 16.57 22.59
N GLY A 272 5.49 15.66 23.18
CA GLY A 272 5.56 14.27 22.76
C GLY A 272 6.64 13.94 21.72
N ALA A 273 7.17 14.94 21.01
CA ALA A 273 8.29 14.77 20.07
C ALA A 273 9.67 14.73 20.77
N ALA A 274 9.79 15.43 21.90
CA ALA A 274 11.06 15.85 22.53
C ALA A 274 11.99 14.73 23.06
N LYS A 275 11.65 13.45 22.89
CA LYS A 275 12.46 12.33 23.40
C LYS A 275 13.42 11.72 22.37
N SER A 276 13.29 12.06 21.09
CA SER A 276 14.17 11.56 20.03
C SER A 276 14.72 12.70 19.17
N LYS A 277 15.92 12.49 18.61
CA LYS A 277 16.51 13.35 17.57
C LYS A 277 16.02 13.00 16.16
N TYR A 278 15.25 11.92 16.04
CA TYR A 278 14.80 11.36 14.78
C TYR A 278 13.29 11.26 14.75
N SER A 279 12.75 11.27 13.53
CA SER A 279 11.37 10.97 13.22
C SER A 279 11.30 9.65 12.46
N THR A 280 10.63 8.67 13.05
CA THR A 280 10.40 7.35 12.44
C THR A 280 8.92 7.21 12.11
N SER A 281 8.63 6.83 10.87
CA SER A 281 7.28 6.52 10.42
C SER A 281 7.24 5.24 9.59
N LEU A 282 6.25 4.39 9.85
CA LEU A 282 5.93 3.24 9.02
C LEU A 282 4.90 3.66 7.97
N THR A 283 5.06 3.26 6.72
CA THR A 283 4.05 3.40 5.67
C THR A 283 3.57 2.00 5.33
N VAL A 284 2.38 1.64 5.81
CA VAL A 284 1.80 0.30 5.64
C VAL A 284 0.77 0.35 4.52
N SER A 285 1.04 -0.32 3.42
CA SER A 285 0.32 -0.14 2.14
C SER A 285 -0.46 -1.38 1.75
N LEU A 286 -1.71 -1.19 1.32
CA LEU A 286 -2.54 -2.24 0.72
C LEU A 286 -2.19 -2.36 -0.77
N LEU A 287 -1.63 -3.50 -1.18
CA LEU A 287 -1.03 -3.66 -2.51
C LEU A 287 -2.01 -4.06 -3.62
N LEU A 288 -3.30 -3.75 -3.47
CA LEU A 288 -4.36 -4.20 -4.39
C LEU A 288 -4.07 -3.84 -5.86
N GLU A 289 -3.61 -2.63 -6.15
CA GLU A 289 -3.24 -2.25 -7.52
C GLU A 289 -1.98 -2.97 -8.01
N SER A 290 -0.94 -3.05 -7.19
CA SER A 290 0.31 -3.74 -7.54
C SER A 290 0.10 -5.20 -7.90
N VAL A 291 -0.78 -5.92 -7.21
CA VAL A 291 -1.05 -7.33 -7.53
C VAL A 291 -2.16 -7.53 -8.57
N GLY A 292 -2.53 -6.44 -9.27
CA GLY A 292 -3.49 -6.47 -10.35
C GLY A 292 -4.94 -6.66 -9.92
N LEU A 293 -5.31 -6.40 -8.67
CA LEU A 293 -6.70 -6.48 -8.19
C LEU A 293 -7.43 -5.15 -8.45
N THR A 294 -7.52 -4.76 -9.71
CA THR A 294 -8.26 -3.59 -10.21
C THR A 294 -9.33 -3.99 -11.22
N VAL A 295 -10.31 -3.11 -11.41
CA VAL A 295 -11.44 -3.31 -12.31
C VAL A 295 -10.98 -3.53 -13.76
N ASP A 296 -10.02 -2.74 -14.25
CA ASP A 296 -9.50 -2.88 -15.61
C ASP A 296 -8.90 -4.27 -15.86
N LYS A 297 -8.21 -4.85 -14.86
CA LYS A 297 -7.53 -6.15 -14.98
C LYS A 297 -8.52 -7.30 -15.10
N VAL A 298 -9.61 -7.27 -14.33
CA VAL A 298 -10.69 -8.26 -14.46
C VAL A 298 -11.31 -8.19 -15.85
N LEU A 299 -11.63 -6.98 -16.32
CA LEU A 299 -12.22 -6.80 -17.65
C LEU A 299 -11.26 -7.23 -18.76
N ARG A 300 -9.97 -6.87 -18.67
CA ARG A 300 -8.93 -7.27 -19.64
C ARG A 300 -8.72 -8.77 -19.68
N CYS A 301 -8.71 -9.42 -18.52
CA CYS A 301 -8.62 -10.89 -18.43
C CYS A 301 -9.85 -11.53 -19.08
N ALA A 302 -11.06 -11.06 -18.76
CA ALA A 302 -12.29 -11.59 -19.33
C ALA A 302 -12.37 -11.37 -20.85
N ALA A 303 -11.98 -10.18 -21.35
CA ALA A 303 -11.88 -9.90 -22.79
C ALA A 303 -10.85 -10.79 -23.48
N GLY A 304 -9.68 -10.97 -22.87
CA GLY A 304 -8.64 -11.88 -23.33
C GLY A 304 -9.12 -13.32 -23.49
N MET A 305 -9.84 -13.84 -22.49
CA MET A 305 -10.39 -15.19 -22.53
C MET A 305 -11.53 -15.34 -23.53
N GLN A 306 -12.37 -14.31 -23.68
CA GLN A 306 -13.53 -14.33 -24.57
C GLN A 306 -13.15 -14.20 -26.06
N GLU A 307 -12.17 -13.36 -26.39
CA GLU A 307 -11.74 -13.10 -27.78
C GLU A 307 -10.53 -13.95 -28.17
N GLY A 308 -9.57 -14.14 -27.26
CA GLY A 308 -8.33 -14.85 -27.53
C GLY A 308 -8.44 -16.37 -27.46
N CYS A 309 -9.57 -16.93 -26.99
CA CYS A 309 -9.81 -18.38 -26.91
C CYS A 309 -8.67 -19.18 -26.24
N ASN A 310 -7.96 -18.59 -25.28
CA ASN A 310 -6.77 -19.14 -24.59
C ASN A 310 -5.49 -19.24 -25.44
N GLU A 311 -5.45 -18.63 -26.63
CA GLU A 311 -4.24 -18.57 -27.46
C GLU A 311 -3.40 -17.32 -27.18
N ARG A 312 -2.07 -17.43 -27.37
CA ARG A 312 -1.18 -16.28 -27.18
C ARG A 312 -1.19 -15.32 -28.39
N GLY A 313 -1.50 -14.04 -28.18
CA GLY A 313 -1.57 -13.05 -29.26
C GLY A 313 -2.43 -11.83 -28.91
N GLN A 314 -2.42 -10.80 -29.77
CA GLN A 314 -3.14 -9.52 -29.60
C GLN A 314 -4.64 -9.73 -29.35
N CYS A 315 -5.14 -9.23 -28.23
CA CYS A 315 -6.57 -9.20 -27.91
C CYS A 315 -7.05 -7.76 -27.92
N PHE A 316 -7.73 -7.39 -29.00
CA PHE A 316 -8.21 -6.03 -29.17
C PHE A 316 -9.28 -5.63 -28.14
N GLY A 317 -10.07 -6.56 -27.61
CA GLY A 317 -10.98 -6.29 -26.49
C GLY A 317 -10.22 -5.87 -25.23
N ALA A 318 -9.12 -6.57 -24.90
CA ALA A 318 -8.25 -6.19 -23.79
C ALA A 318 -7.52 -4.86 -24.06
N GLU A 319 -7.12 -4.60 -25.30
CA GLU A 319 -6.51 -3.32 -25.71
C GLU A 319 -7.51 -2.15 -25.62
N GLU A 320 -8.77 -2.34 -26.02
CA GLU A 320 -9.83 -1.34 -25.86
C GLU A 320 -9.94 -0.90 -24.40
N ILE A 321 -9.97 -1.87 -23.48
CA ILE A 321 -10.03 -1.60 -22.03
C ILE A 321 -8.77 -0.88 -21.57
N LEU A 322 -7.59 -1.34 -21.95
CA LEU A 322 -6.31 -0.70 -21.60
C LEU A 322 -6.27 0.77 -22.06
N MET A 323 -6.74 1.07 -23.27
CA MET A 323 -6.81 2.43 -23.82
C MET A 323 -7.88 3.30 -23.16
N ALA A 324 -8.91 2.68 -22.58
CA ALA A 324 -9.95 3.35 -21.81
C ALA A 324 -9.54 3.63 -20.36
N THR A 325 -8.65 2.81 -19.76
CA THR A 325 -8.25 2.90 -18.35
C THR A 325 -7.77 4.31 -17.92
N PRO A 326 -6.89 5.02 -18.68
CA PRO A 326 -6.48 6.36 -18.29
C PRO A 326 -7.61 7.40 -18.35
N LYS A 327 -8.60 7.16 -19.21
CA LYS A 327 -9.72 8.09 -19.50
C LYS A 327 -10.86 7.97 -18.51
N HIS A 328 -11.03 6.80 -17.88
CA HIS A 328 -12.14 6.51 -16.97
C HIS A 328 -11.64 6.07 -15.60
N GLN A 329 -11.74 6.96 -14.61
CA GLN A 329 -11.28 6.71 -13.24
C GLN A 329 -11.88 5.43 -12.64
N GLN A 330 -13.15 5.12 -12.94
CA GLN A 330 -13.85 3.94 -12.41
C GLN A 330 -13.20 2.61 -12.83
N LEU A 331 -12.57 2.54 -14.01
CA LEU A 331 -11.82 1.36 -14.44
C LEU A 331 -10.56 1.14 -13.60
N ARG A 332 -10.06 2.19 -12.96
CA ARG A 332 -8.86 2.15 -12.12
C ARG A 332 -9.14 1.72 -10.68
N ALA A 333 -10.41 1.64 -10.28
CA ALA A 333 -10.76 1.28 -8.91
C ALA A 333 -10.20 -0.11 -8.55
N THR A 334 -9.77 -0.29 -7.30
CA THR A 334 -9.48 -1.63 -6.78
C THR A 334 -10.75 -2.47 -6.75
N LEU A 335 -10.62 -3.79 -6.87
CA LEU A 335 -11.75 -4.67 -6.74
C LEU A 335 -12.37 -4.54 -5.33
N PRO A 336 -13.71 -4.55 -5.22
CA PRO A 336 -14.40 -4.46 -3.94
C PRO A 336 -14.35 -5.83 -3.24
N ILE A 337 -13.19 -6.19 -2.72
CA ILE A 337 -12.92 -7.43 -1.98
C ILE A 337 -12.65 -7.13 -0.50
N GLY A 338 -12.67 -8.18 0.33
CA GLY A 338 -12.47 -8.03 1.77
C GLY A 338 -13.47 -7.05 2.36
N PHE A 339 -12.99 -6.07 3.13
CA PHE A 339 -13.83 -5.03 3.73
C PHE A 339 -14.65 -4.20 2.72
N LEU A 340 -14.20 -4.11 1.46
CA LEU A 340 -14.90 -3.40 0.39
C LEU A 340 -16.02 -4.22 -0.25
N ALA A 341 -16.15 -5.52 0.04
CA ALA A 341 -17.20 -6.37 -0.54
C ALA A 341 -18.61 -5.86 -0.22
N SER A 342 -18.77 -5.22 0.94
CA SER A 342 -20.01 -4.54 1.35
C SER A 342 -20.48 -3.45 0.38
N THR A 343 -19.56 -2.87 -0.42
CA THR A 343 -19.89 -1.83 -1.41
C THR A 343 -20.61 -2.35 -2.65
N VAL A 344 -20.62 -3.66 -2.87
CA VAL A 344 -21.39 -4.31 -3.95
C VAL A 344 -22.58 -5.10 -3.44
N SER A 345 -22.51 -5.61 -2.21
CA SER A 345 -23.67 -6.17 -1.52
C SER A 345 -23.56 -5.96 -0.01
N PRO A 346 -24.54 -5.30 0.65
CA PRO A 346 -24.53 -5.10 2.10
C PRO A 346 -24.45 -6.40 2.91
N SER A 347 -24.93 -7.53 2.36
CA SER A 347 -24.85 -8.84 3.02
C SER A 347 -23.42 -9.38 3.16
N LEU A 348 -22.44 -8.77 2.47
CA LEU A 348 -21.02 -9.12 2.53
C LEU A 348 -20.24 -8.26 3.53
N ARG A 349 -20.93 -7.53 4.41
CA ARG A 349 -20.27 -6.73 5.45
C ARG A 349 -19.76 -7.62 6.57
N ALA A 350 -18.49 -7.44 6.93
CA ALA A 350 -17.85 -8.14 8.04
C ALA A 350 -17.95 -9.68 7.96
N VAL A 351 -18.09 -10.21 6.74
CA VAL A 351 -18.07 -11.66 6.50
C VAL A 351 -16.65 -12.08 6.11
N SER A 352 -16.29 -13.30 6.48
CA SER A 352 -15.02 -13.90 6.05
C SER A 352 -15.06 -14.25 4.55
N LEU A 353 -13.89 -14.27 3.91
CA LEU A 353 -13.72 -14.76 2.54
C LEU A 353 -13.98 -16.28 2.46
N GLY A 354 -15.26 -16.66 2.37
CA GLY A 354 -15.75 -18.05 2.31
C GLY A 354 -16.42 -18.40 0.98
N ALA A 355 -16.61 -19.71 0.73
CA ALA A 355 -17.26 -20.21 -0.48
C ALA A 355 -18.76 -19.84 -0.52
N GLU A 356 -19.40 -19.77 0.64
CA GLU A 356 -20.81 -19.43 0.84
C GLU A 356 -21.18 -18.02 0.37
N HIS A 357 -20.20 -17.12 0.29
CA HIS A 357 -20.39 -15.73 -0.14
C HIS A 357 -19.97 -15.47 -1.59
N GLN A 358 -19.37 -16.47 -2.25
CA GLN A 358 -18.81 -16.34 -3.59
C GLN A 358 -19.88 -15.92 -4.60
N GLU A 359 -21.02 -16.62 -4.63
CA GLU A 359 -22.06 -16.38 -5.63
C GLU A 359 -22.66 -14.97 -5.52
N VAL A 360 -22.94 -14.53 -4.29
CA VAL A 360 -23.45 -13.19 -4.00
C VAL A 360 -22.50 -12.11 -4.52
N TRP A 361 -21.21 -12.25 -4.24
CA TRP A 361 -20.20 -11.28 -4.69
C TRP A 361 -20.03 -11.30 -6.21
N VAL A 362 -19.95 -12.50 -6.82
CA VAL A 362 -19.76 -12.67 -8.27
C VAL A 362 -20.90 -12.02 -9.04
N GLU A 363 -22.16 -12.30 -8.70
CA GLU A 363 -23.31 -11.74 -9.42
C GLU A 363 -23.41 -10.22 -9.26
N ALA A 364 -23.16 -9.70 -8.04
CA ALA A 364 -23.11 -8.26 -7.82
C ALA A 364 -22.01 -7.58 -8.65
N MET A 365 -20.84 -8.23 -8.76
CA MET A 365 -19.73 -7.75 -9.57
C MET A 365 -20.02 -7.81 -11.07
N VAL A 366 -20.65 -8.87 -11.59
CA VAL A 366 -21.07 -8.95 -13.00
C VAL A 366 -21.97 -7.78 -13.35
N VAL A 367 -23.00 -7.51 -12.55
CA VAL A 367 -23.92 -6.39 -12.77
C VAL A 367 -23.15 -5.06 -12.79
N LYS A 368 -22.30 -4.82 -11.78
CA LYS A 368 -21.49 -3.60 -11.66
C LYS A 368 -20.58 -3.40 -12.88
N LEU A 369 -19.84 -4.44 -13.26
CA LEU A 369 -18.85 -4.37 -14.33
C LEU A 369 -19.50 -4.23 -15.71
N MET A 370 -20.66 -4.85 -15.94
CA MET A 370 -21.42 -4.68 -17.18
C MET A 370 -22.00 -3.27 -17.32
N SER A 371 -22.53 -2.68 -16.22
CA SER A 371 -22.97 -1.28 -16.22
C SER A 371 -21.79 -0.35 -16.52
N LEU A 372 -20.67 -0.56 -15.82
CA LEU A 372 -19.48 0.26 -15.99
C LEU A 372 -18.91 0.17 -17.40
N ALA A 373 -18.85 -1.03 -17.99
CA ALA A 373 -18.35 -1.19 -19.35
C ALA A 373 -19.19 -0.41 -20.38
N LYS A 374 -20.51 -0.34 -20.18
CA LYS A 374 -21.41 0.47 -20.99
C LYS A 374 -21.15 1.97 -20.79
N GLU A 375 -21.01 2.42 -19.54
CA GLU A 375 -20.72 3.82 -19.19
C GLU A 375 -19.37 4.31 -19.74
N CYS A 376 -18.35 3.43 -19.75
CA CYS A 376 -17.03 3.70 -20.31
C CYS A 376 -16.95 3.55 -21.84
N GLY A 377 -18.06 3.18 -22.51
CA GLY A 377 -18.08 3.05 -23.97
C GLY A 377 -17.19 1.93 -24.50
N LEU A 378 -17.08 0.81 -23.78
CA LEU A 378 -16.31 -0.38 -24.21
C LEU A 378 -17.07 -1.17 -25.29
N VAL A 379 -17.17 -0.61 -26.49
CA VAL A 379 -18.03 -1.10 -27.58
C VAL A 379 -17.69 -2.53 -27.96
N ARG A 380 -16.41 -2.87 -28.07
CA ARG A 380 -15.98 -4.21 -28.47
C ARG A 380 -16.30 -5.23 -27.40
N TRP A 381 -16.02 -4.92 -26.13
CA TRP A 381 -16.42 -5.79 -25.02
C TRP A 381 -17.95 -5.97 -24.96
N MET A 382 -18.71 -4.90 -25.17
CA MET A 382 -20.18 -4.94 -25.20
C MET A 382 -20.76 -5.61 -26.45
N ALA A 383 -19.97 -5.81 -27.50
CA ALA A 383 -20.33 -6.57 -28.70
C ALA A 383 -19.91 -8.05 -28.63
N ALA A 384 -19.03 -8.42 -27.68
CA ALA A 384 -18.70 -9.82 -27.44
C ALA A 384 -19.98 -10.59 -27.08
N GLY A 385 -20.26 -11.68 -27.79
CA GLY A 385 -21.54 -12.38 -27.76
C GLY A 385 -21.96 -12.91 -26.37
N ALA A 386 -22.99 -13.77 -26.34
CA ALA A 386 -23.63 -14.23 -25.11
C ALA A 386 -22.68 -14.87 -24.07
N GLY A 387 -21.49 -15.33 -24.47
CA GLY A 387 -20.49 -15.92 -23.58
C GLY A 387 -19.77 -14.94 -22.64
N ARG A 388 -19.80 -13.62 -22.90
CA ARG A 388 -18.97 -12.64 -22.15
C ARG A 388 -19.23 -12.65 -20.64
N GLU A 389 -20.49 -12.76 -20.23
CA GLU A 389 -20.82 -12.75 -18.80
C GLU A 389 -20.45 -14.08 -18.15
N ALA A 390 -20.53 -15.19 -18.88
CA ALA A 390 -20.09 -16.49 -18.39
C ALA A 390 -18.56 -16.50 -18.17
N VAL A 391 -17.79 -15.92 -19.09
CA VAL A 391 -16.34 -15.72 -18.92
C VAL A 391 -16.04 -14.78 -17.76
N LEU A 392 -16.75 -13.66 -17.66
CA LEU A 392 -16.57 -12.71 -16.54
C LEU A 392 -16.86 -13.37 -15.18
N ARG A 393 -17.94 -14.16 -15.08
CA ARG A 393 -18.25 -14.97 -13.89
C ARG A 393 -17.12 -15.92 -13.54
N ARG A 394 -16.59 -16.66 -14.52
CA ARG A 394 -15.46 -17.58 -14.33
C ARG A 394 -14.21 -16.86 -13.79
N VAL A 395 -13.87 -15.71 -14.35
CA VAL A 395 -12.73 -14.89 -13.87
C VAL A 395 -12.95 -14.43 -12.43
N LEU A 396 -14.13 -13.87 -12.13
CA LEU A 396 -14.48 -13.40 -10.78
C LEU A 396 -14.49 -14.54 -9.76
N GLN A 397 -15.05 -15.70 -10.11
CA GLN A 397 -15.03 -16.90 -9.27
C GLN A 397 -13.59 -17.32 -8.93
N HIS A 398 -12.71 -17.32 -9.93
CA HIS A 398 -11.30 -17.65 -9.74
C HIS A 398 -10.59 -16.64 -8.84
N VAL A 399 -10.81 -15.33 -9.03
CA VAL A 399 -10.25 -14.29 -8.17
C VAL A 399 -10.70 -14.52 -6.72
N TRP A 400 -11.99 -14.70 -6.48
CA TRP A 400 -12.55 -14.94 -5.14
C TRP A 400 -11.93 -16.16 -4.46
N GLN A 401 -11.87 -17.30 -5.16
CA GLN A 401 -11.25 -18.55 -4.67
C GLN A 401 -9.73 -18.41 -4.43
N SER A 402 -9.09 -17.42 -5.04
CA SER A 402 -7.67 -17.17 -4.87
C SER A 402 -7.36 -16.32 -3.65
N LEU A 403 -8.30 -15.54 -3.11
CA LEU A 403 -8.03 -14.63 -1.98
C LEU A 403 -7.60 -15.35 -0.69
N PRO A 404 -8.25 -16.44 -0.24
CA PRO A 404 -7.77 -17.16 0.95
C PRO A 404 -6.39 -17.80 0.72
N ARG A 405 -6.17 -18.35 -0.48
CA ARG A 405 -4.88 -18.94 -0.87
C ARG A 405 -3.77 -17.89 -0.92
N ALA A 406 -4.07 -16.69 -1.41
CA ALA A 406 -3.15 -15.57 -1.44
C ALA A 406 -2.77 -15.10 -0.04
N THR A 407 -3.75 -15.11 0.89
CA THR A 407 -3.52 -14.73 2.29
C THR A 407 -2.52 -15.69 2.95
N GLU A 408 -2.72 -17.01 2.81
CA GLU A 408 -1.77 -18.01 3.35
C GLU A 408 -0.43 -17.96 2.62
N TRP A 409 -0.43 -17.77 1.30
CA TRP A 409 0.80 -17.59 0.52
C TRP A 409 1.65 -16.42 1.02
N CYS A 410 1.03 -15.27 1.32
CA CYS A 410 1.72 -14.13 1.92
C CYS A 410 2.30 -14.46 3.28
N LYS A 411 1.51 -15.15 4.11
CA LYS A 411 1.94 -15.58 5.43
C LYS A 411 3.22 -16.41 5.35
N ASP A 412 3.31 -17.32 4.39
CA ASP A 412 4.48 -18.19 4.24
C ASP A 412 5.68 -17.54 3.55
N ARG A 413 5.45 -16.65 2.57
CA ARG A 413 6.49 -16.21 1.62
C ARG A 413 6.78 -14.70 1.60
N VAL A 414 5.94 -13.87 2.20
CA VAL A 414 6.07 -12.40 2.18
C VAL A 414 6.42 -11.86 3.57
N TYR A 415 5.93 -12.52 4.62
CA TYR A 415 6.18 -12.12 6.00
C TYR A 415 7.33 -12.94 6.59
N CYS A 416 8.25 -12.27 7.28
CA CYS A 416 9.44 -12.93 7.83
C CYS A 416 9.14 -13.95 8.94
N THR A 417 7.90 -13.99 9.43
CA THR A 417 7.37 -15.00 10.36
C THR A 417 6.85 -16.25 9.65
N GLY A 418 6.81 -16.25 8.31
CA GLY A 418 6.36 -17.36 7.49
C GLY A 418 7.30 -18.55 7.50
N CYS A 419 6.77 -19.76 7.28
CA CYS A 419 7.56 -20.98 7.35
C CYS A 419 8.70 -21.03 6.31
N VAL A 420 8.47 -20.47 5.11
CA VAL A 420 9.47 -20.42 4.04
C VAL A 420 10.41 -19.23 4.24
N LEU A 421 9.87 -18.02 4.40
CA LEU A 421 10.69 -16.80 4.42
C LEU A 421 11.58 -16.69 5.66
N SER A 422 11.15 -17.22 6.82
CA SER A 422 11.93 -17.21 8.06
C SER A 422 13.24 -18.01 7.97
N GLN A 423 13.29 -19.03 7.11
CA GLN A 423 14.46 -19.90 6.90
C GLN A 423 15.52 -19.26 5.99
N ILE A 424 15.19 -18.15 5.34
CA ILE A 424 16.06 -17.46 4.39
C ILE A 424 16.89 -16.41 5.14
N LEU A 425 18.15 -16.24 4.74
CA LEU A 425 19.03 -15.21 5.31
C LEU A 425 18.44 -13.82 5.04
N PRO A 426 18.47 -12.88 6.01
CA PRO A 426 17.83 -11.56 5.90
C PRO A 426 18.18 -10.81 4.60
N ASP A 427 19.44 -10.88 4.20
CA ASP A 427 20.04 -10.29 3.01
C ASP A 427 19.39 -10.75 1.69
N GLN A 428 18.67 -11.87 1.71
CA GLN A 428 18.03 -12.50 0.55
C GLN A 428 16.50 -12.41 0.59
N ARG A 429 15.90 -11.97 1.70
CA ARG A 429 14.45 -12.07 1.92
C ARG A 429 13.64 -11.16 1.00
N HIS A 430 14.12 -9.96 0.73
CA HIS A 430 13.42 -9.01 -0.13
C HIS A 430 13.20 -9.51 -1.58
N GLU A 431 14.20 -10.14 -2.19
CA GLU A 431 14.05 -10.68 -3.55
C GLU A 431 13.02 -11.82 -3.59
N VAL A 432 13.02 -12.64 -2.54
CA VAL A 432 12.05 -13.74 -2.41
C VAL A 432 10.65 -13.18 -2.20
N GLU A 433 10.52 -12.13 -1.40
CA GLU A 433 9.26 -11.40 -1.20
C GLU A 433 8.76 -10.81 -2.52
N GLU A 434 9.55 -10.00 -3.22
CA GLU A 434 9.14 -9.39 -4.50
C GLU A 434 8.72 -10.46 -5.51
N LYS A 435 9.48 -11.55 -5.61
CA LYS A 435 9.11 -12.69 -6.44
C LYS A 435 7.78 -13.30 -6.01
N ALA A 436 7.57 -13.51 -4.70
CA ALA A 436 6.33 -14.06 -4.17
C ALA A 436 5.11 -13.14 -4.39
N LEU A 437 5.30 -11.82 -4.37
CA LEU A 437 4.26 -10.82 -4.65
C LEU A 437 3.85 -10.85 -6.14
N VAL A 438 4.81 -11.02 -7.05
CA VAL A 438 4.58 -10.98 -8.51
C VAL A 438 4.08 -12.32 -9.07
N GLU A 439 4.48 -13.45 -8.48
CA GLU A 439 4.19 -14.79 -9.02
C GLU A 439 2.84 -15.37 -8.57
N PHE A 440 2.13 -14.75 -7.62
CA PHE A 440 0.86 -15.30 -7.17
C PHE A 440 -0.23 -15.21 -8.26
N PRO A 441 -0.85 -16.34 -8.67
CA PRO A 441 -1.80 -16.35 -9.78
C PRO A 441 -3.20 -15.95 -9.31
N PHE A 442 -3.52 -14.64 -9.33
CA PHE A 442 -4.89 -14.16 -9.09
C PHE A 442 -5.85 -14.36 -10.25
N TYR A 443 -5.30 -14.58 -11.44
CA TYR A 443 -6.06 -14.71 -12.68
C TYR A 443 -5.78 -16.07 -13.32
N PRO A 444 -6.77 -16.67 -14.02
CA PRO A 444 -6.59 -17.94 -14.69
C PRO A 444 -5.41 -17.90 -15.68
N GLU A 445 -4.59 -18.95 -15.70
CA GLU A 445 -3.40 -19.02 -16.56
C GLU A 445 -3.74 -18.85 -18.04
N GLU A 446 -4.89 -19.37 -18.47
CA GLU A 446 -5.36 -19.27 -19.84
C GLU A 446 -5.77 -17.83 -20.25
N GLY A 447 -5.89 -16.91 -19.28
CA GLY A 447 -6.20 -15.48 -19.47
C GLY A 447 -5.09 -14.52 -19.00
N LEU A 448 -3.94 -15.02 -18.52
CA LEU A 448 -2.88 -14.22 -17.89
C LEU A 448 -2.14 -13.27 -18.83
N MET A 449 -2.27 -13.44 -20.15
CA MET A 449 -1.49 -12.69 -21.14
C MET A 449 -1.58 -11.16 -21.02
N TYR A 450 -2.68 -10.63 -20.50
CA TYR A 450 -2.94 -9.19 -20.44
C TYR A 450 -3.13 -8.64 -19.03
N ALA A 451 -3.01 -9.48 -18.00
CA ALA A 451 -3.26 -9.13 -16.61
C ALA A 451 -2.02 -9.22 -15.72
N LYS A 452 -0.81 -9.34 -16.31
CA LYS A 452 0.42 -9.49 -15.52
C LYS A 452 0.53 -8.36 -14.48
N SER A 453 0.78 -8.78 -13.25
CA SER A 453 1.07 -7.91 -12.10
C SER A 453 2.26 -6.99 -12.47
N PRO A 454 2.10 -5.65 -12.39
CA PRO A 454 3.24 -4.75 -12.47
C PRO A 454 4.21 -5.07 -11.33
N SER A 455 5.52 -5.13 -11.56
CA SER A 455 6.44 -5.27 -10.42
C SER A 455 6.36 -4.03 -9.54
N ILE A 456 6.50 -4.26 -8.23
CA ILE A 456 6.44 -3.22 -7.19
C ILE A 456 7.61 -2.24 -7.34
N ASN A 457 8.72 -2.70 -7.93
CA ASN A 457 9.95 -1.93 -8.17
C ASN A 457 10.25 -1.67 -9.66
N SER A 458 9.40 -2.09 -10.59
CA SER A 458 9.68 -1.90 -12.01
C SER A 458 9.51 -0.43 -12.42
N PRO A 459 10.55 0.22 -12.98
CA PRO A 459 10.32 1.37 -13.84
C PRO A 459 9.45 0.96 -15.03
N VAL A 460 8.63 1.90 -15.52
CA VAL A 460 7.74 1.71 -16.66
C VAL A 460 8.52 1.06 -17.82
N PRO A 461 8.00 0.01 -18.48
CA PRO A 461 8.50 -0.34 -19.80
C PRO A 461 8.26 0.88 -20.69
N THR A 462 9.32 1.52 -21.16
CA THR A 462 9.21 2.49 -22.27
C THR A 462 8.53 1.76 -23.42
N LEU A 463 7.29 2.17 -23.73
CA LEU A 463 6.57 1.74 -24.93
C LEU A 463 7.31 2.17 -26.19
#